data_AF-A0A7X7H6C8-F1
#
_entry.id   AF-A0A7X7H6C8-F1
#
_cell.length_a   1.000
_cell.length_b   1.000
_cell.length_c   1.000
_cell.angle_alpha   90.00
_cell.angle_beta   90.00
_cell.angle_gamma   90.00
#
_symmetry.space_group_name_H-M   'P 1'
#
loop_
_entity.id
_entity.type
_entity.pdbx_description
1 polymer ?
#
loop_
_entity_poly.entity_id
_entity_poly.type
_entity_poly.pdbx_seq_one_letter_code
_entity_poly.pdbx_strand_id
1 'polypeptide(L)'
;TQLYQKGIVGHCAYNRAVGAQLVLNPEAEGKEVLKVARIDSDELEIATQGAVWNFPALYKGRFETAIYIPEGSQAGRLSLSDRWFNPSDTTAYQFAMYNFDLTGLKQNKWNDLVFEWDFTSDNNQSCSVKDNEGNEIATLPLNFSTVNGISYVHFISTAEKEDTKGFLIERVESMAK
;
A
#
# COMPACT_ATOMS: atom_id res chain seq x y z
N THR A 1 -3.47 -1.06 12.05
CA THR A 1 -2.92 0.33 12.00
C THR A 1 -3.79 1.25 12.82
N GLN A 2 -3.38 2.50 13.07
CA GLN A 2 -4.10 3.43 13.95
C GLN A 2 -4.55 4.66 13.16
N LEU A 3 -5.76 5.13 13.46
CA LEU A 3 -6.27 6.43 13.04
C LEU A 3 -6.17 7.40 14.22
N TYR A 4 -6.01 8.69 13.96
CA TYR A 4 -5.91 9.71 15.00
C TYR A 4 -7.27 10.36 15.26
N GLN A 5 -7.57 10.59 16.53
CA GLN A 5 -8.79 11.22 17.03
C GLN A 5 -8.50 12.60 17.60
N LYS A 6 -9.53 13.46 17.63
CA LYS A 6 -9.44 14.80 18.21
C LYS A 6 -9.13 14.72 19.71
N GLY A 7 -8.11 15.47 20.15
CA GLY A 7 -7.69 15.54 21.55
C GLY A 7 -6.32 14.89 21.83
N ILE A 8 -5.57 15.49 22.76
CA ILE A 8 -4.22 15.07 23.16
C ILE A 8 -4.30 14.35 24.51
N VAL A 9 -3.83 13.11 24.59
CA VAL A 9 -3.76 12.34 25.84
C VAL A 9 -2.39 11.68 25.99
N GLY A 10 -1.46 12.35 26.69
CA GLY A 10 -0.12 11.81 27.01
C GLY A 10 1.02 12.41 26.19
N HIS A 11 2.27 12.10 26.58
CA HIS A 11 3.48 12.83 26.18
C HIS A 11 3.82 12.78 24.67
N CYS A 12 3.15 11.93 23.86
CA CYS A 12 3.33 11.83 22.41
C CYS A 12 2.03 11.40 21.65
N ALA A 13 0.86 11.89 22.05
CA ALA A 13 -0.38 11.14 21.78
C ALA A 13 -1.61 11.98 21.39
N TYR A 14 -1.97 11.92 20.11
CA TYR A 14 -3.37 11.92 19.69
C TYR A 14 -4.06 10.66 20.23
N ASN A 15 -5.34 10.79 20.60
CA ASN A 15 -6.21 9.64 20.85
C ASN A 15 -6.34 8.79 19.55
N ARG A 16 -6.64 7.48 19.65
CA ARG A 16 -6.51 6.57 18.50
C ARG A 16 -7.71 5.66 18.29
N ALA A 17 -8.14 5.53 17.04
CA ALA A 17 -9.11 4.52 16.60
C ALA A 17 -8.42 3.40 15.80
N VAL A 18 -9.10 2.27 15.64
CA VAL A 18 -8.63 1.15 14.81
C VAL A 18 -8.67 1.55 13.34
N GLY A 19 -7.54 1.39 12.64
CA GLY A 19 -7.40 1.60 11.20
C GLY A 19 -7.75 0.35 10.39
N ALA A 20 -6.85 -0.08 9.50
CA ALA A 20 -7.03 -1.27 8.67
C ALA A 20 -7.37 -2.52 9.51
N GLN A 21 -8.30 -3.35 9.01
CA GLN A 21 -8.89 -4.47 9.75
C GLN A 21 -8.90 -5.76 8.92
N LEU A 22 -8.84 -6.91 9.60
CA LEU A 22 -9.08 -8.20 8.96
C LEU A 22 -10.58 -8.38 8.68
N VAL A 23 -10.89 -8.85 7.48
CA VAL A 23 -12.25 -9.18 7.02
C VAL A 23 -12.22 -10.53 6.31
N LEU A 24 -13.37 -11.19 6.16
CA LEU A 24 -13.46 -12.43 5.40
C LEU A 24 -13.06 -12.21 3.94
N ASN A 25 -12.29 -13.15 3.40
CA ASN A 25 -11.92 -13.17 1.98
C ASN A 25 -13.19 -13.36 1.13
N PRO A 26 -13.44 -12.50 0.12
CA PRO A 26 -14.65 -12.58 -0.70
C PRO A 26 -14.71 -13.84 -1.59
N GLU A 27 -13.58 -14.48 -1.87
CA GLU A 27 -13.48 -15.63 -2.79
C GLU A 27 -13.05 -16.94 -2.11
N ALA A 28 -12.56 -16.90 -0.86
CA ALA A 28 -12.07 -18.08 -0.14
C ALA A 28 -12.69 -18.22 1.26
N GLU A 29 -13.51 -19.26 1.45
CA GLU A 29 -14.18 -19.51 2.72
C GLU A 29 -13.18 -19.75 3.86
N GLY A 30 -13.43 -19.12 5.01
CA GLY A 30 -12.62 -19.28 6.23
C GLY A 30 -11.26 -18.60 6.23
N LYS A 31 -10.90 -17.84 5.19
CA LYS A 31 -9.69 -17.01 5.16
C LYS A 31 -10.01 -15.55 5.47
N GLU A 32 -9.07 -14.87 6.11
CA GLU A 32 -9.14 -13.44 6.36
C GLU A 32 -8.12 -12.67 5.50
N VAL A 33 -8.47 -11.46 5.10
CA VAL A 33 -7.65 -10.53 4.32
C VAL A 33 -7.70 -9.15 4.95
N LEU A 34 -6.67 -8.33 4.72
CA LEU A 34 -6.62 -6.99 5.32
C LEU A 34 -7.40 -5.99 4.44
N LYS A 35 -8.39 -5.31 5.02
CA LYS A 35 -9.09 -4.18 4.40
C LYS A 35 -8.45 -2.86 4.77
N VAL A 36 -8.21 -2.02 3.76
CA VAL A 36 -7.81 -0.62 3.88
C VAL A 36 -8.89 0.26 3.25
N ALA A 37 -9.45 1.18 4.02
CA ALA A 37 -10.60 1.98 3.63
C ALA A 37 -10.44 3.46 4.01
N ARG A 38 -11.42 4.29 3.65
CA ARG A 38 -11.59 5.63 4.23
C ARG A 38 -12.90 5.67 4.98
N ILE A 39 -12.83 5.96 6.28
CA ILE A 39 -14.01 6.03 7.15
C ILE A 39 -14.10 7.44 7.70
N ASP A 40 -15.11 8.19 7.26
CA ASP A 40 -15.28 9.58 7.71
C ASP A 40 -15.96 9.57 9.09
N SER A 41 -15.47 10.40 10.00
CA SER A 41 -16.04 10.57 11.34
C SER A 41 -15.61 11.90 11.93
N ASP A 42 -16.53 12.60 12.58
CA ASP A 42 -16.23 13.88 13.25
C ASP A 42 -15.27 13.73 14.44
N GLU A 43 -15.09 12.51 14.94
CA GLU A 43 -14.16 12.16 16.02
C GLU A 43 -12.72 11.96 15.53
N LEU A 44 -12.53 11.73 14.22
CA LEU A 44 -11.23 11.48 13.62
C LEU A 44 -10.59 12.79 13.11
N GLU A 45 -9.28 12.88 13.29
CA GLU A 45 -8.41 13.87 12.62
C GLU A 45 -8.01 13.38 11.23
N ILE A 46 -7.83 12.06 11.07
CA ILE A 46 -7.48 11.44 9.79
C ILE A 46 -8.45 10.29 9.53
N ALA A 47 -9.27 10.43 8.47
CA ALA A 47 -10.25 9.44 8.03
C ALA A 47 -9.63 8.32 7.16
N THR A 48 -8.50 8.62 6.52
CA THR A 48 -7.82 7.71 5.59
C THR A 48 -7.05 6.63 6.35
N GLN A 49 -7.34 5.36 6.04
CA GLN A 49 -6.56 4.24 6.54
C GLN A 49 -5.40 3.91 5.59
N GLY A 50 -4.38 3.29 6.18
CA GLY A 50 -3.34 2.60 5.44
C GLY A 50 -2.75 1.45 6.22
N ALA A 51 -1.80 0.77 5.59
CA ALA A 51 -1.04 -0.36 6.12
C ALA A 51 0.43 -0.26 5.66
N VAL A 52 1.36 -0.71 6.51
CA VAL A 52 2.78 -0.68 6.20
C VAL A 52 3.42 -1.99 6.63
N TRP A 53 4.31 -2.52 5.80
CA TRP A 53 5.15 -3.66 6.13
C TRP A 53 6.60 -3.31 5.82
N ASN A 54 7.50 -3.84 6.64
CA ASN A 54 8.93 -3.79 6.40
C ASN A 54 9.44 -5.16 5.92
N PHE A 55 10.51 -5.13 5.15
CA PHE A 55 11.26 -6.29 4.70
C PHE A 55 12.76 -5.93 4.62
N PRO A 56 13.69 -6.90 4.44
CA PRO A 56 15.10 -6.58 4.28
C PRO A 56 15.31 -5.53 3.19
N ALA A 57 16.29 -4.64 3.36
CA ALA A 57 16.56 -3.60 2.37
C ALA A 57 17.19 -4.22 1.11
N LEU A 58 16.58 -3.97 -0.06
CA LEU A 58 16.98 -4.56 -1.33
C LEU A 58 17.31 -3.48 -2.37
N TYR A 59 18.57 -3.46 -2.81
CA TYR A 59 19.00 -2.67 -3.96
C TYR A 59 18.48 -3.24 -5.28
N LYS A 60 18.36 -4.56 -5.35
CA LYS A 60 17.76 -5.30 -6.44
C LYS A 60 16.80 -6.30 -5.83
N GLY A 61 15.54 -6.25 -6.23
CA GLY A 61 14.51 -6.96 -5.50
C GLY A 61 13.23 -7.18 -6.28
N ARG A 62 12.40 -8.02 -5.68
CA ARG A 62 11.05 -8.34 -6.09
C ARG A 62 10.11 -8.16 -4.91
N PHE A 63 8.99 -7.49 -5.12
CA PHE A 63 7.88 -7.42 -4.18
C PHE A 63 6.62 -7.96 -4.84
N GLU A 64 5.84 -8.73 -4.10
CA GLU A 64 4.58 -9.28 -4.58
C GLU A 64 3.43 -9.00 -3.63
N THR A 65 2.25 -8.82 -4.21
CA THR A 65 1.01 -8.72 -3.46
C THR A 65 -0.17 -9.18 -4.31
N ALA A 66 -1.28 -9.50 -3.65
CA ALA A 66 -2.56 -9.75 -4.30
C ALA A 66 -3.59 -8.74 -3.76
N ILE A 67 -4.18 -7.97 -4.67
CA ILE A 67 -5.10 -6.87 -4.37
C ILE A 67 -6.48 -7.13 -4.95
N TYR A 68 -7.51 -7.00 -4.13
CA TYR A 68 -8.90 -7.06 -4.55
C TYR A 68 -9.54 -5.67 -4.45
N ILE A 69 -10.13 -5.22 -5.54
CA ILE A 69 -10.91 -3.96 -5.60
C ILE A 69 -12.39 -4.32 -5.67
N PRO A 70 -13.17 -4.16 -4.57
CA PRO A 70 -14.62 -4.30 -4.63
C PRO A 70 -15.23 -3.31 -5.62
N GLU A 71 -16.26 -3.71 -6.35
CA GLU A 71 -17.00 -2.81 -7.25
C GLU A 71 -17.51 -1.57 -6.52
N GLY A 72 -17.26 -0.40 -7.10
CA GLY A 72 -17.60 0.90 -6.52
C GLY A 72 -16.64 1.39 -5.42
N SER A 73 -15.53 0.69 -5.18
CA SER A 73 -14.40 1.21 -4.39
C SER A 73 -13.67 2.35 -5.12
N GLN A 74 -13.17 3.32 -4.36
CA GLN A 74 -12.25 4.37 -4.84
C GLN A 74 -10.78 3.92 -4.76
N ALA A 75 -10.52 2.70 -4.32
CA ALA A 75 -9.22 2.05 -4.24
C ALA A 75 -8.19 2.86 -3.42
N GLY A 76 -6.94 2.85 -3.87
CA GLY A 76 -5.82 3.39 -3.12
C GLY A 76 -4.52 3.43 -3.91
N ARG A 77 -3.43 3.51 -3.16
CA ARG A 77 -2.07 3.54 -3.67
C ARG A 77 -1.20 2.54 -2.93
N LEU A 78 -0.27 1.95 -3.68
CA LEU A 78 0.88 1.22 -3.17
C LEU A 78 2.14 2.06 -3.44
N SER A 79 2.97 2.23 -2.41
CA SER A 79 4.23 2.95 -2.48
C SER A 79 5.37 2.07 -1.96
N LEU A 80 6.44 1.92 -2.74
CA LEU A 80 7.67 1.25 -2.33
C LEU A 80 8.67 2.28 -1.81
N SER A 81 9.16 2.10 -0.59
CA SER A 81 9.99 3.08 0.11
C SER A 81 11.22 2.46 0.79
N ASP A 82 12.22 3.29 1.08
CA ASP A 82 13.43 2.90 1.82
C ASP A 82 13.38 3.26 3.31
N ARG A 83 12.26 3.81 3.78
CA ARG A 83 12.06 4.20 5.17
C ARG A 83 10.62 4.03 5.61
N TRP A 84 10.42 4.02 6.92
CA TRP A 84 9.11 3.93 7.52
C TRP A 84 8.36 5.27 7.41
N PHE A 85 7.11 5.19 6.97
CA PHE A 85 6.12 6.27 7.07
C PHE A 85 4.94 5.78 7.90
N ASN A 86 4.25 6.73 8.52
CA ASN A 86 3.01 6.40 9.19
C ASN A 86 1.99 5.85 8.17
N PRO A 87 1.27 4.76 8.48
CA PRO A 87 0.25 4.22 7.57
C PRO A 87 -0.80 5.23 7.11
N SER A 88 -1.16 6.23 7.91
CA SER A 88 -2.13 7.26 7.55
C SER A 88 -1.51 8.53 6.96
N ASP A 89 -0.20 8.52 6.67
CA ASP A 89 0.50 9.65 6.06
C ASP A 89 0.16 9.77 4.57
N THR A 90 -0.64 10.78 4.24
CA THR A 90 -1.08 11.07 2.86
C THR A 90 0.01 11.68 1.99
N THR A 91 1.17 12.01 2.56
CA THR A 91 2.32 12.61 1.87
C THR A 91 3.47 11.63 1.63
N ALA A 92 3.43 10.43 2.23
CA ALA A 92 4.49 9.41 2.15
C ALA A 92 4.93 9.09 0.71
N TYR A 93 3.96 9.04 -0.22
CA TYR A 93 4.20 8.74 -1.63
C TYR A 93 5.18 9.72 -2.31
N GLN A 94 5.27 10.97 -1.83
CA GLN A 94 6.15 12.00 -2.40
C GLN A 94 7.62 11.65 -2.21
N PHE A 95 7.93 10.83 -1.20
CA PHE A 95 9.28 10.38 -0.84
C PHE A 95 9.51 8.90 -1.15
N ALA A 96 8.51 8.20 -1.69
CA ALA A 96 8.63 6.82 -2.12
C ALA A 96 9.40 6.73 -3.44
N MET A 97 10.11 5.61 -3.64
CA MET A 97 10.88 5.34 -4.85
C MET A 97 9.95 5.08 -6.02
N TYR A 98 8.91 4.29 -5.78
CA TYR A 98 7.90 3.94 -6.78
C TYR A 98 6.51 4.04 -6.19
N ASN A 99 5.57 4.48 -7.01
CA ASN A 99 4.17 4.63 -6.66
C ASN A 99 3.32 3.94 -7.72
N PHE A 100 2.36 3.13 -7.29
CA PHE A 100 1.42 2.42 -8.14
C PHE A 100 -0.01 2.76 -7.72
N ASP A 101 -0.80 3.21 -8.69
CA ASP A 101 -2.20 3.54 -8.51
C ASP A 101 -3.05 2.27 -8.66
N LEU A 102 -3.87 1.96 -7.66
CA LEU A 102 -4.71 0.76 -7.62
C LEU A 102 -6.06 0.96 -8.33
N THR A 103 -6.42 2.18 -8.72
CA THR A 103 -7.74 2.49 -9.34
C THR A 103 -7.94 1.82 -10.70
N GLY A 104 -6.86 1.54 -11.43
CA GLY A 104 -6.89 0.89 -12.75
C GLY A 104 -7.02 -0.65 -12.71
N LEU A 105 -7.03 -1.26 -11.53
CA LEU A 105 -7.10 -2.71 -11.38
C LEU A 105 -8.49 -3.27 -11.66
N LYS A 106 -8.56 -4.56 -12.00
CA LYS A 106 -9.83 -5.23 -12.28
C LYS A 106 -10.67 -5.31 -11.01
N GLN A 107 -11.91 -4.87 -11.10
CA GLN A 107 -12.86 -4.93 -9.99
C GLN A 107 -13.42 -6.34 -9.79
N ASN A 108 -13.82 -6.62 -8.56
CA ASN A 108 -14.40 -7.89 -8.10
C ASN A 108 -13.56 -9.14 -8.44
N LYS A 109 -12.23 -9.00 -8.47
CA LYS A 109 -11.27 -10.08 -8.70
C LYS A 109 -9.97 -9.78 -7.99
N TRP A 110 -9.22 -10.83 -7.64
CA TRP A 110 -7.83 -10.69 -7.22
C TRP A 110 -6.94 -10.27 -8.39
N ASN A 111 -6.09 -9.28 -8.15
CA ASN A 111 -5.04 -8.82 -9.05
C ASN A 111 -3.70 -9.16 -8.41
N ASP A 112 -3.02 -10.18 -8.93
CA ASP A 112 -1.63 -10.46 -8.56
C ASP A 112 -0.71 -9.41 -9.19
N LEU A 113 0.14 -8.81 -8.37
CA LEU A 113 1.08 -7.77 -8.78
C LEU A 113 2.50 -8.17 -8.37
N VAL A 114 3.40 -8.13 -9.35
CA VAL A 114 4.83 -8.42 -9.18
C VAL A 114 5.62 -7.17 -9.56
N PHE A 115 6.31 -6.58 -8.57
CA PHE A 115 7.14 -5.41 -8.71
C PHE A 115 8.60 -5.82 -8.72
N GLU A 116 9.38 -5.37 -9.71
CA GLU A 116 10.80 -5.72 -9.82
C GLU A 116 11.62 -4.47 -10.13
N TRP A 117 12.69 -4.25 -9.36
CA TRP A 117 13.60 -3.11 -9.49
C TRP A 117 15.06 -3.53 -9.40
N ASP A 118 15.93 -2.70 -9.95
CA ASP A 118 17.39 -2.87 -9.88
C ASP A 118 18.08 -1.50 -9.82
N PHE A 119 18.53 -1.11 -8.62
CA PHE A 119 19.30 0.11 -8.41
C PHE A 119 20.80 -0.07 -8.68
N THR A 120 21.26 -1.28 -9.02
CA THR A 120 22.65 -1.55 -9.36
C THR A 120 22.97 -1.27 -10.83
N SER A 121 21.94 -1.10 -11.66
CA SER A 121 22.09 -0.73 -13.06
C SER A 121 22.10 0.79 -13.24
N ASP A 122 23.13 1.30 -13.92
CA ASP A 122 23.25 2.74 -14.24
C ASP A 122 22.30 3.19 -15.37
N ASN A 123 21.68 2.25 -16.10
CA ASN A 123 21.01 2.57 -17.36
C ASN A 123 19.50 2.81 -17.21
N ASN A 124 18.84 2.15 -16.25
CA ASN A 124 17.40 2.26 -16.06
C ASN A 124 16.99 1.82 -14.65
N GLN A 125 16.69 2.79 -13.78
CA GLN A 125 16.22 2.55 -12.41
C GLN A 125 14.68 2.57 -12.32
N SER A 126 13.96 2.19 -13.37
CA SER A 126 12.51 2.00 -13.29
C SER A 126 12.15 0.70 -12.56
N CYS A 127 10.92 0.62 -12.06
CA CYS A 127 10.33 -0.60 -11.53
C CYS A 127 9.33 -1.16 -12.54
N SER A 128 9.52 -2.42 -12.96
CA SER A 128 8.52 -3.11 -13.76
C SER A 128 7.41 -3.66 -12.87
N VAL A 129 6.17 -3.61 -13.33
CA VAL A 129 4.99 -4.19 -12.67
C VAL A 129 4.35 -5.18 -13.63
N LYS A 130 4.21 -6.42 -13.19
CA LYS A 130 3.64 -7.53 -13.99
C LYS A 130 2.55 -8.25 -13.22
N ASP A 131 1.71 -8.98 -13.94
CA ASP A 131 0.87 -10.00 -13.32
C ASP A 131 1.66 -11.30 -13.03
N ASN A 132 0.98 -12.30 -12.46
CA ASN A 132 1.57 -13.62 -12.15
C ASN A 132 1.93 -14.44 -13.41
N GLU A 133 1.33 -14.12 -14.57
CA GLU A 133 1.64 -14.73 -15.88
C GLU A 133 2.85 -14.06 -16.55
N GLY A 134 3.33 -12.94 -16.00
CA GLY A 134 4.47 -12.19 -16.49
C GLY A 134 4.11 -11.12 -17.53
N ASN A 135 2.82 -10.86 -17.76
CA ASN A 135 2.37 -9.78 -18.63
C ASN A 135 2.64 -8.44 -17.96
N GLU A 136 3.17 -7.47 -18.72
CA GLU A 136 3.44 -6.13 -18.20
C GLU A 136 2.15 -5.35 -17.95
N ILE A 137 2.00 -4.84 -16.73
CA ILE A 137 0.92 -3.96 -16.30
C ILE A 137 1.36 -2.50 -16.42
N ALA A 138 2.57 -2.19 -15.95
CA ALA A 138 3.12 -0.85 -15.94
C ALA A 138 4.66 -0.87 -15.79
N THR A 139 5.29 0.24 -16.16
CA THR A 139 6.66 0.56 -15.79
C THR A 139 6.66 1.88 -15.01
N LEU A 140 7.14 1.85 -13.77
CA LEU A 140 7.11 2.98 -12.84
C LEU A 140 8.43 3.74 -12.88
N PRO A 141 8.41 5.06 -13.10
CA PRO A 141 9.61 5.88 -13.03
C PRO A 141 10.09 5.98 -11.58
N LEU A 142 11.41 6.13 -11.41
CA LEU A 142 11.98 6.44 -10.11
C LEU A 142 11.54 7.85 -9.68
N ASN A 143 10.78 7.94 -8.60
CA ASN A 143 10.31 9.21 -8.04
C ASN A 143 11.32 9.82 -7.05
N PHE A 144 11.98 8.99 -6.25
CA PHE A 144 12.96 9.44 -5.25
C PHE A 144 14.15 8.49 -5.21
N SER A 145 15.37 9.00 -5.07
CA SER A 145 16.57 8.16 -4.99
C SER A 145 16.69 7.47 -3.63
N THR A 146 17.19 6.24 -3.62
CA THR A 146 17.44 5.49 -2.38
C THR A 146 18.91 5.50 -1.99
N VAL A 147 19.16 5.47 -0.68
CA VAL A 147 20.50 5.29 -0.11
C VAL A 147 20.72 3.86 0.41
N ASN A 148 19.66 3.10 0.68
CA ASN A 148 19.77 1.79 1.33
C ASN A 148 19.07 0.66 0.56
N GLY A 149 18.37 0.98 -0.54
CA GLY A 149 17.45 0.06 -1.19
C GLY A 149 16.06 0.11 -0.58
N ILE A 150 15.07 -0.42 -1.30
CA ILE A 150 13.68 -0.46 -0.83
C ILE A 150 13.56 -1.48 0.31
N SER A 151 12.89 -1.09 1.39
CA SER A 151 12.70 -1.91 2.61
C SER A 151 11.28 -1.83 3.19
N TYR A 152 10.40 -1.04 2.58
CA TYR A 152 9.01 -0.88 3.02
C TYR A 152 8.05 -0.87 1.83
N VAL A 153 6.86 -1.38 2.09
CA VAL A 153 5.67 -1.12 1.27
C VAL A 153 4.66 -0.38 2.13
N HIS A 154 4.10 0.69 1.58
CA HIS A 154 3.06 1.51 2.18
C HIS A 154 1.81 1.45 1.30
N PHE A 155 0.69 1.07 1.90
CA PHE A 155 -0.62 1.03 1.27
C PHE A 155 -1.50 2.09 1.93
N ILE A 156 -2.24 2.85 1.14
CA ILE A 156 -3.13 3.88 1.66
C ILE A 156 -4.35 4.05 0.75
N SER A 157 -5.53 4.30 1.33
CA SER A 157 -6.70 4.70 0.53
C SER A 157 -6.49 6.11 -0.02
N THR A 158 -6.84 6.32 -1.29
CA THR A 158 -6.78 7.63 -1.95
C THR A 158 -8.17 8.22 -2.17
N ALA A 159 -9.18 7.66 -1.51
CA ALA A 159 -10.56 8.11 -1.60
C ALA A 159 -10.71 9.57 -1.12
N GLU A 160 -11.39 10.38 -1.94
CA GLU A 160 -11.67 11.80 -1.61
C GLU A 160 -12.84 11.93 -0.63
N LYS A 161 -13.77 10.97 -0.67
CA LYS A 161 -14.95 10.86 0.18
C LYS A 161 -14.96 9.49 0.85
N GLU A 162 -15.79 9.34 1.89
CA GLU A 162 -16.04 8.05 2.53
C GLU A 162 -16.11 6.89 1.53
N ASP A 163 -15.29 5.87 1.78
CA ASP A 163 -15.22 4.63 1.03
C ASP A 163 -15.06 3.48 2.02
N THR A 164 -16.19 2.95 2.47
CA THR A 164 -16.24 1.83 3.42
C THR A 164 -15.86 0.50 2.80
N LYS A 165 -15.90 0.40 1.45
CA LYS A 165 -15.50 -0.78 0.68
C LYS A 165 -13.98 -0.87 0.63
N GLY A 166 -13.31 0.23 0.31
CA GLY A 166 -11.85 0.31 0.26
C GLY A 166 -11.24 -0.76 -0.66
N PHE A 167 -10.05 -1.24 -0.35
CA PHE A 167 -9.43 -2.36 -1.06
C PHE A 167 -8.91 -3.42 -0.08
N LEU A 168 -8.70 -4.63 -0.58
CA LEU A 168 -8.24 -5.77 0.21
C LEU A 168 -6.84 -6.18 -0.20
N ILE A 169 -6.05 -6.62 0.77
CA ILE A 169 -4.71 -7.15 0.62
C ILE A 169 -4.70 -8.57 1.18
N GLU A 170 -4.42 -9.56 0.34
CA GLU A 170 -4.35 -10.96 0.78
C GLU A 170 -2.94 -11.33 1.29
N ARG A 171 -1.91 -10.91 0.56
CA ARG A 171 -0.52 -11.26 0.84
C ARG A 171 0.43 -10.13 0.50
N VAL A 172 1.59 -10.15 1.17
CA VAL A 172 2.74 -9.29 0.88
C VAL A 172 4.00 -10.14 1.01
N GLU A 173 4.84 -10.14 -0.01
CA GLU A 173 6.06 -10.96 -0.04
C GLU A 173 7.19 -10.18 -0.70
N SER A 174 8.42 -10.39 -0.23
CA SER A 174 9.62 -9.74 -0.77
C SER A 174 10.74 -10.75 -0.96
N MET A 175 11.49 -10.64 -2.04
CA MET A 175 12.61 -11.52 -2.37
C MET A 175 13.79 -10.71 -2.92
N ALA A 176 15.00 -11.05 -2.49
CA ALA A 176 16.23 -10.57 -3.12
C ALA A 176 16.38 -11.20 -4.53
N LYS A 177 16.99 -10.46 -5.46
CA LYS A 177 17.22 -10.86 -6.86
C LYS A 177 18.67 -10.73 -7.28
#